data_AF-A0A1Z9ALE1-F1
#
_entry.id   AF-A0A1Z9ALE1-F1
#
_cell.length_a   1.000
_cell.length_b   1.000
_cell.length_c   1.000
_cell.angle_alpha   90.00
_cell.angle_beta   90.00
_cell.angle_gamma   90.00
#
_symmetry.space_group_name_H-M   'P 1'
#
loop_
_entity.id
_entity.type
_entity.pdbx_description
1 polymer ?
#
loop_
_entity_poly.entity_id
_entity_poly.type
_entity_poly.pdbx_seq_one_letter_code
_entity_poly.pdbx_strand_id
1 'polypeptide(L)'
;MESAGIATVVIGSALDILLQAGTPRIVFNDLPLGNPVGKPFDRTMQHRSISAGLDILYSADAPGTLVQMPHRWADDSDWQENFMAVREEDKALLTQLGIENREARRQNKAKGLFRP
;
A
#
# COMPACT_ATOMS: atom_id res chain seq x y z
N MET A 1 6.18 11.58 -14.87
CA MET A 1 5.21 10.61 -15.44
C MET A 1 4.11 11.36 -16.14
N GLU A 2 3.21 12.07 -15.43
CA GLU A 2 2.19 12.95 -16.04
C GLU A 2 2.78 14.01 -16.97
N SER A 3 3.81 14.74 -16.52
CA SER A 3 4.51 15.74 -17.36
C SER A 3 5.21 15.17 -18.59
N ALA A 4 5.42 13.85 -18.61
CA ALA A 4 6.00 13.12 -19.74
C ALA A 4 4.92 12.48 -20.63
N GLY A 5 3.63 12.80 -20.41
CA GLY A 5 2.51 12.26 -21.18
C GLY A 5 2.07 10.85 -20.77
N ILE A 6 2.52 10.34 -19.62
CA ILE A 6 2.12 9.03 -19.10
C ILE A 6 1.02 9.22 -18.06
N ALA A 7 -0.19 8.79 -18.40
CA ALA A 7 -1.33 8.84 -17.50
C ALA A 7 -1.15 7.84 -16.35
N THR A 8 -1.37 8.31 -15.13
CA THR A 8 -1.04 7.61 -13.88
C THR A 8 -2.24 7.59 -12.94
N VAL A 9 -2.55 6.41 -12.44
CA VAL A 9 -3.43 6.18 -11.30
C VAL A 9 -2.70 5.24 -10.33
N VAL A 10 -2.82 5.48 -9.04
CA VAL A 10 -2.39 4.51 -8.02
C VAL A 10 -3.63 3.92 -7.36
N ILE A 11 -3.68 2.60 -7.32
CA ILE A 11 -4.63 1.83 -6.53
C ILE A 11 -3.88 1.33 -5.29
N GLY A 12 -4.34 1.67 -4.09
CA GLY A 12 -3.57 1.39 -2.88
C GLY A 12 -4.39 1.31 -1.60
N SER A 13 -3.72 0.89 -0.53
CA SER A 13 -4.30 0.60 0.78
C SER A 13 -3.79 1.48 1.93
N ALA A 14 -2.80 2.33 1.68
CA ALA A 14 -2.24 3.24 2.68
C ALA A 14 -2.55 4.69 2.28
N LEU A 15 -3.72 5.17 2.68
CA LEU A 15 -4.24 6.46 2.22
C LEU A 15 -3.30 7.63 2.52
N ASP A 16 -2.74 7.66 3.73
CA ASP A 16 -1.76 8.63 4.18
C ASP A 16 -0.52 8.69 3.25
N ILE A 17 0.04 7.54 2.90
CA ILE A 17 1.17 7.43 1.97
C ILE A 17 0.78 7.92 0.58
N LEU A 18 -0.39 7.54 0.07
CA LEU A 18 -0.87 7.92 -1.26
C LEU A 18 -1.03 9.44 -1.40
N LEU A 19 -1.57 10.08 -0.35
CA LEU A 19 -1.73 11.52 -0.28
C LEU A 19 -0.37 12.23 -0.15
N GLN A 20 0.49 11.76 0.76
CA GLN A 20 1.82 12.36 0.97
C GLN A 20 2.72 12.24 -0.27
N ALA A 21 2.60 11.16 -1.04
CA ALA A 21 3.34 10.96 -2.29
C ALA A 21 2.91 11.92 -3.42
N GLY A 22 1.81 12.67 -3.26
CA GLY A 22 1.32 13.60 -4.27
C GLY A 22 0.79 12.90 -5.52
N THR A 23 0.12 11.76 -5.35
CA THR A 23 -0.35 10.94 -6.46
C THR A 23 -1.39 11.69 -7.31
N PRO A 24 -1.28 11.69 -8.67
CA PRO A 24 -2.21 12.42 -9.54
C PRO A 24 -3.68 11.98 -9.43
N ARG A 25 -3.93 10.68 -9.29
CA ARG A 25 -5.26 10.06 -9.18
C ARG A 25 -5.18 8.83 -8.28
N ILE A 26 -6.13 8.69 -7.36
CA ILE A 26 -6.09 7.67 -6.31
C ILE A 26 -7.38 6.85 -6.32
N VAL A 27 -7.23 5.53 -6.37
CA VAL A 27 -8.28 4.60 -5.91
C VAL A 27 -7.82 4.00 -4.59
N PHE A 28 -8.57 4.27 -3.53
CA PHE A 28 -8.25 3.81 -2.19
C PHE A 28 -9.14 2.62 -1.81
N ASN A 29 -8.50 1.53 -1.39
CA ASN A 29 -9.13 0.34 -0.82
C ASN A 29 -8.67 0.17 0.62
N ASP A 30 -9.58 0.32 1.59
CA ASP A 30 -9.30 0.12 3.01
C ASP A 30 -9.21 -1.38 3.35
N LEU A 31 -8.12 -1.99 2.89
CA LEU A 31 -7.78 -3.40 3.01
C LEU A 31 -6.34 -3.52 3.52
N PRO A 32 -5.92 -4.67 4.09
CA PRO A 32 -4.56 -4.82 4.59
C PRO A 32 -3.51 -4.57 3.51
N LEU A 33 -2.41 -3.92 3.89
CA LEU A 33 -1.31 -3.63 2.97
C LEU A 33 -0.84 -4.92 2.27
N GLY A 34 -0.70 -4.85 0.95
CA GLY A 34 -0.47 -6.02 0.10
C GLY A 34 -1.72 -6.51 -0.65
N ASN A 35 -2.91 -5.99 -0.33
CA ASN A 35 -4.17 -6.31 -1.00
C ASN A 35 -4.83 -5.08 -1.66
N PRO A 36 -4.09 -4.26 -2.44
CA PRO A 36 -4.57 -2.95 -2.90
C PRO A 36 -5.76 -3.00 -3.85
N VAL A 37 -6.02 -4.14 -4.50
CA VAL A 37 -7.11 -4.31 -5.47
C VAL A 37 -8.28 -5.11 -4.93
N GLY A 38 -8.14 -5.80 -3.80
CA GLY A 38 -9.18 -6.69 -3.27
C GLY A 38 -8.62 -7.89 -2.52
N LYS A 39 -9.51 -8.70 -1.93
CA LYS A 39 -9.14 -9.94 -1.22
C LYS A 39 -8.49 -10.96 -2.15
N PRO A 40 -7.63 -11.85 -1.62
CA PRO A 40 -7.18 -13.03 -2.37
C PRO A 40 -8.37 -13.79 -2.97
N PHE A 41 -8.26 -14.14 -4.25
CA PHE A 41 -9.25 -14.90 -5.02
C PHE A 41 -10.64 -14.26 -5.22
N ASP A 42 -10.92 -13.09 -4.65
CA ASP A 42 -12.14 -12.34 -4.92
C ASP A 42 -12.00 -11.52 -6.21
N ARG A 43 -12.22 -12.19 -7.35
CA ARG A 43 -12.12 -11.57 -8.68
C ARG A 43 -13.09 -10.40 -8.84
N THR A 44 -14.28 -10.49 -8.28
CA THR A 44 -15.30 -9.44 -8.41
C THR A 44 -14.82 -8.15 -7.74
N MET A 45 -14.29 -8.24 -6.52
CA MET A 45 -13.70 -7.10 -5.82
C MET A 45 -12.49 -6.53 -6.58
N GLN A 46 -11.61 -7.41 -7.06
CA GLN A 46 -10.44 -7.03 -7.87
C GLN A 46 -10.82 -6.27 -9.15
N HIS A 47 -11.81 -6.78 -9.88
CA HIS A 47 -12.32 -6.12 -11.08
C HIS A 47 -12.92 -4.76 -10.77
N ARG A 48 -13.69 -4.61 -9.69
CA ARG A 48 -14.29 -3.32 -9.31
C ARG A 48 -13.23 -2.26 -9.01
N SER A 49 -12.16 -2.62 -8.32
CA SER A 49 -11.04 -1.71 -8.05
C SER A 49 -10.32 -1.27 -9.33
N ILE A 50 -10.07 -2.22 -10.25
CA ILE A 50 -9.43 -1.92 -11.53
C ILE A 50 -10.33 -1.03 -12.39
N SER A 51 -11.62 -1.33 -12.47
CA SER A 51 -12.61 -0.51 -13.19
C SER A 51 -12.64 0.91 -12.64
N ALA A 52 -12.71 1.11 -11.32
CA ALA A 52 -12.64 2.44 -10.72
C ALA A 52 -11.32 3.17 -11.09
N GLY A 53 -10.21 2.44 -11.22
CA GLY A 53 -8.93 2.99 -11.66
C GLY A 53 -8.96 3.48 -13.11
N LEU A 54 -9.66 2.77 -14.00
CA LEU A 54 -9.87 3.22 -15.38
C LEU A 54 -10.85 4.40 -15.41
N ASP A 55 -11.93 4.35 -14.64
CA ASP A 55 -12.95 5.40 -14.62
C ASP A 55 -12.38 6.74 -14.14
N ILE A 56 -11.58 6.74 -13.06
CA ILE A 56 -10.92 7.96 -12.56
C ILE A 56 -9.82 8.46 -13.50
N LEU A 57 -9.21 7.58 -14.30
CA LEU A 57 -8.24 7.97 -15.33
C LEU A 57 -8.88 8.95 -16.34
N TYR A 58 -10.12 8.67 -16.73
CA TYR A 58 -10.88 9.46 -17.72
C TYR A 58 -11.67 10.61 -17.12
N SER A 59 -12.19 10.48 -15.89
CA SER A 59 -13.15 11.42 -15.30
C SER A 59 -12.55 12.44 -14.33
N ALA A 60 -11.29 12.28 -13.90
CA ALA A 60 -10.67 13.21 -12.97
C ALA A 60 -10.36 14.56 -13.64
N ASP A 61 -10.98 15.63 -13.14
CA ASP A 61 -10.78 17.01 -13.61
C ASP A 61 -9.63 17.74 -12.90
N ALA A 62 -9.06 17.14 -11.85
CA ALA A 62 -8.00 17.75 -11.03
C ALA A 62 -6.99 16.70 -10.53
N PRO A 63 -5.72 17.11 -10.29
CA PRO A 63 -4.76 16.25 -9.62
C PRO A 63 -5.19 15.99 -8.17
N GLY A 64 -4.83 14.82 -7.64
CA GLY A 64 -5.21 14.37 -6.30
C GLY A 64 -6.65 13.87 -6.18
N THR A 65 -7.40 13.76 -7.30
CA THR A 65 -8.74 13.17 -7.29
C THR A 65 -8.69 11.77 -6.67
N LEU A 66 -9.56 11.53 -5.69
CA LEU A 66 -9.60 10.30 -4.91
C LEU A 66 -10.98 9.65 -4.99
N VAL A 67 -11.00 8.34 -5.22
CA VAL A 67 -12.17 7.48 -5.08
C VAL A 67 -11.88 6.44 -4.00
N GLN A 68 -12.70 6.42 -2.95
CA GLN A 68 -12.66 5.37 -1.93
C GLN A 68 -13.67 4.28 -2.29
N MET A 69 -13.19 3.03 -2.36
CA MET A 69 -14.02 1.88 -2.65
C MET A 69 -14.75 1.39 -1.39
N PRO A 70 -15.99 0.86 -1.52
CA PRO A 70 -16.77 0.37 -0.39
C PRO A 70 -16.38 -1.08 0.01
N HIS A 71 -15.15 -1.51 -0.26
CA HIS A 71 -14.69 -2.87 0.01
C HIS A 71 -14.41 -3.06 1.50
N ARG A 72 -14.69 -4.26 2.01
CA ARG A 72 -14.46 -4.63 3.41
C ARG A 72 -13.61 -5.89 3.47
N TRP A 73 -12.58 -5.88 4.32
CA TRP A 73 -11.71 -7.05 4.53
C TRP A 73 -12.41 -8.16 5.32
N ALA A 74 -13.09 -7.81 6.40
CA ALA A 74 -13.91 -8.68 7.23
C ALA A 74 -15.21 -7.94 7.60
N ASP A 75 -16.10 -8.62 8.32
CA ASP A 75 -17.33 -7.98 8.83
C ASP A 75 -17.00 -6.94 9.92
N ASP A 76 -15.96 -7.22 10.70
CA ASP A 76 -15.35 -6.33 11.70
C ASP A 76 -14.06 -5.66 11.22
N SER A 77 -13.55 -4.75 12.05
CA SER A 77 -12.29 -4.02 11.85
C SER A 77 -11.13 -4.56 12.70
N ASP A 78 -11.30 -5.70 13.39
CA ASP A 78 -10.30 -6.22 14.34
C ASP A 78 -8.96 -6.51 13.64
N TRP A 79 -9.02 -6.82 12.34
CA TRP A 79 -7.82 -7.02 11.54
C TRP A 79 -6.90 -5.78 11.52
N GLN A 80 -7.44 -4.57 11.61
CA GLN A 80 -6.65 -3.33 11.56
C GLN A 80 -5.77 -3.19 12.80
N GLU A 81 -6.31 -3.50 13.97
CA GLU A 81 -5.58 -3.47 15.24
C GLU A 81 -4.52 -4.56 15.34
N ASN A 82 -4.75 -5.70 14.66
CA ASN A 82 -3.82 -6.82 14.66
C ASN A 82 -2.75 -6.73 13.57
N PHE A 83 -3.02 -6.02 12.47
CA PHE A 83 -2.11 -5.93 11.33
C PHE A 83 -0.84 -5.17 11.68
N MET A 84 0.31 -5.87 11.66
CA MET A 84 1.62 -5.30 12.03
C MET A 84 1.67 -4.70 13.44
N ALA A 85 0.80 -5.16 14.34
CA ALA A 85 0.76 -4.70 15.72
C ALA A 85 2.10 -4.97 16.42
N VAL A 86 2.65 -3.94 17.07
CA VAL A 86 3.82 -4.07 17.94
C VAL A 86 3.32 -4.11 19.38
N ARG A 87 3.20 -5.32 19.93
CA ARG A 87 2.72 -5.53 21.30
C ARG A 87 3.89 -5.41 22.29
N GLU A 88 3.58 -5.15 23.56
CA GLU A 88 4.62 -5.00 24.60
C GLU A 88 5.48 -6.27 24.72
N GLU A 89 4.85 -7.44 24.65
CA GLU A 89 5.50 -8.74 24.68
C GLU A 89 6.48 -8.97 23.51
N ASP A 90 6.23 -8.35 22.36
CA ASP A 90 7.03 -8.52 21.14
C ASP A 90 8.22 -7.55 21.06
N LYS A 91 8.20 -6.45 21.83
CA LYS A 91 9.16 -5.35 21.68
C LYS A 91 10.61 -5.78 21.82
N ALA A 92 10.93 -6.63 22.80
CA ALA A 92 12.28 -7.11 23.03
C ALA A 92 12.80 -7.92 21.83
N LEU A 93 11.96 -8.84 21.32
CA LEU A 93 12.27 -9.64 20.15
C LEU A 93 12.44 -8.78 18.89
N LEU A 94 11.48 -7.89 18.61
CA LEU A 94 11.52 -7.03 17.43
C LEU A 94 12.72 -6.07 17.45
N THR A 95 13.12 -5.60 18.63
CA THR A 95 14.33 -4.77 18.80
C THR A 95 15.57 -5.56 18.43
N GLN A 96 15.71 -6.78 18.95
CA GLN A 96 16.84 -7.67 18.66
C GLN A 96 16.91 -7.99 17.16
N LEU A 97 15.79 -8.40 16.55
CA LEU A 97 15.70 -8.63 15.10
C LEU A 97 16.06 -7.36 14.30
N GLY A 98 15.69 -6.19 14.78
CA GLY A 98 16.07 -4.91 14.16
C GLY A 98 17.58 -4.68 14.16
N ILE A 99 18.27 -5.01 15.27
CA ILE A 99 19.72 -4.91 15.38
C ILE A 99 20.40 -5.88 14.41
N GLU A 100 19.99 -7.15 14.42
CA GLU A 100 20.53 -8.19 13.56
C GLU A 100 20.35 -7.85 12.08
N ASN A 101 19.16 -7.37 11.69
CA ASN A 101 18.88 -6.96 10.32
C ASN A 101 19.76 -5.78 9.86
N ARG A 102 20.04 -4.81 10.74
CA ARG A 102 20.94 -3.69 10.42
C ARG A 102 22.39 -4.18 10.29
N GLU A 103 22.83 -5.09 11.15
CA GLU A 103 24.16 -5.70 11.07
C GLU A 103 24.34 -6.50 9.78
N ALA A 104 23.39 -7.37 9.44
CA ALA A 104 23.39 -8.13 8.19
C ALA A 104 23.42 -7.20 6.96
N ARG A 105 22.66 -6.10 6.95
CA ARG A 105 22.70 -5.09 5.88
C ARG A 105 24.08 -4.42 5.77
N ARG A 106 24.74 -4.11 6.89
CA ARG A 106 26.11 -3.55 6.89
C ARG A 106 27.11 -4.54 6.28
N GLN A 107 27.05 -5.81 6.68
CA GLN A 107 27.93 -6.86 6.16
C GLN A 107 27.69 -7.12 4.67
N ASN A 108 26.43 -7.18 4.24
CA ASN A 108 26.07 -7.32 2.83
C ASN A 108 26.64 -6.15 2.01
N LYS A 109 26.50 -4.91 2.50
CA LYS A 109 27.08 -3.73 1.83
C LYS A 109 28.61 -3.82 1.71
N ALA A 110 29.30 -4.26 2.77
CA ALA A 110 30.77 -4.45 2.74
C ALA A 110 31.22 -5.53 1.75
N LYS A 111 30.38 -6.55 1.52
CA LYS A 111 30.59 -7.61 0.52
C LYS A 111 30.17 -7.21 -0.91
N GLY A 112 29.71 -5.98 -1.12
CA GLY A 112 29.16 -5.53 -2.41
C GLY A 112 27.77 -6.10 -2.75
N LEU A 113 27.10 -6.76 -1.79
CA LEU A 113 25.75 -7.30 -1.94
C LEU A 113 24.72 -6.21 -1.61
N PHE A 114 24.63 -5.18 -2.44
CA PHE A 114 23.57 -4.17 -2.34
C PHE A 114 22.94 -3.93 -3.71
N ARG A 115 21.66 -3.53 -3.70
CA ARG A 115 20.99 -3.08 -4.92
C ARG A 115 21.52 -1.65 -5.19
N PRO A 116 22.18 -1.41 -6.35
CA PRO A 116 22.77 -0.11 -6.66
C PRO A 116 21.73 1.01 -6.74
#